data_AF-A0A7V9R228-F1
#
_entry.id   AF-A0A7V9R228-F1
#
_cell.length_a   1.000
_cell.length_b   1.000
_cell.length_c   1.000
_cell.angle_alpha   90.00
_cell.angle_beta   90.00
_cell.angle_gamma   90.00
#
_symmetry.space_group_name_H-M   'P 1'
#
loop_
_entity.id
_entity.type
_entity.pdbx_description
1 polymer ?
#
loop_
_entity_poly.entity_id
_entity_poly.type
_entity_poly.pdbx_seq_one_letter_code
_entity_poly.pdbx_strand_id
1 'polypeptide(L)'
;MEHLMRSIVGLIVLAAGIASLAGCGGGGGGGVTTDVGILTSDYQVLDLTTGTVESRQSLPDLLTNPAYKTTKMVFKAVYTGSGVVGALPGEFGFQADEGRTGVDVTKYYLATFEVTQKQWENLAGTTPWTSGQAVSVAGGAASVADGKPAFNLSYQAIKDVLDARNAAWTPTLALPTNSQWEYACRAGATSLYAWGDSHAPSVVSPFARTWETLASGTGPGLVGGRSANAFGLYDMHGNVWE
;
A
#
# COMPACT_ATOMS: atom_id res chain seq x y z
N MET A 1 40.13 40.05 55.37
CA MET A 1 38.68 39.76 55.54
C MET A 1 38.06 39.85 54.16
N GLU A 2 38.32 38.89 53.27
CA GLU A 2 37.82 37.49 53.28
C GLU A 2 36.31 37.39 53.05
N HIS A 3 35.94 36.66 51.99
CA HIS A 3 34.82 35.71 51.87
C HIS A 3 33.48 36.04 52.59
N LEU A 4 32.30 36.14 51.95
CA LEU A 4 31.60 35.25 50.99
C LEU A 4 30.42 36.07 50.35
N MET A 5 29.65 35.69 49.31
CA MET A 5 29.62 34.51 48.42
C MET A 5 29.12 34.89 46.99
N ARG A 6 29.01 33.86 46.14
CA ARG A 6 28.49 33.67 44.77
C ARG A 6 26.94 33.84 44.71
N SER A 7 26.26 34.04 43.57
CA SER A 7 26.61 33.73 42.17
C SER A 7 26.03 34.74 41.17
N ILE A 8 26.75 35.00 40.08
CA ILE A 8 26.22 35.67 38.88
C ILE A 8 25.81 34.59 37.86
N VAL A 9 24.60 34.70 37.31
CA VAL A 9 24.15 33.87 36.18
C VAL A 9 24.73 34.43 34.89
N GLY A 10 25.53 33.62 34.18
CA GLY A 10 26.14 33.96 32.89
C GLY A 10 25.80 32.92 31.84
N LEU A 11 25.09 33.33 30.80
CA LEU A 11 24.70 32.50 29.66
C LEU A 11 25.88 32.35 28.69
N ILE A 12 26.45 31.15 28.54
CA ILE A 12 27.44 30.84 27.49
C ILE A 12 27.15 29.47 26.86
N VAL A 13 27.03 29.46 25.54
CA VAL A 13 27.05 28.27 24.67
C VAL A 13 28.50 27.88 24.43
N LEU A 14 28.88 26.61 24.63
CA LEU A 14 30.07 26.05 23.98
C LEU A 14 30.01 24.52 23.84
N ALA A 15 30.60 24.01 22.76
CA ALA A 15 30.74 22.59 22.45
C ALA A 15 31.91 21.92 23.18
N ALA A 16 31.92 20.58 23.24
CA ALA A 16 33.04 19.78 23.75
C ALA A 16 33.54 18.78 22.69
N GLY A 17 34.86 18.68 22.53
CA GLY A 17 35.56 17.70 21.67
C GLY A 17 35.80 16.34 22.36
N ILE A 18 36.07 15.24 21.62
CA ILE A 18 37.40 14.81 21.09
C ILE A 18 38.35 14.38 22.25
N ALA A 19 39.00 13.21 22.29
CA ALA A 19 39.60 12.40 21.20
C ALA A 19 39.80 10.90 21.51
N SER A 20 39.96 10.08 20.47
CA SER A 20 41.13 9.18 20.29
C SER A 20 41.32 8.77 18.81
N LEU A 21 42.57 8.49 18.43
CA LEU A 21 43.13 8.26 17.07
C LEU A 21 43.09 6.76 16.68
N ALA A 22 43.23 6.25 15.44
CA ALA A 22 43.17 6.75 14.05
C ALA A 22 43.21 5.53 13.08
N GLY A 23 42.88 5.64 11.77
CA GLY A 23 42.91 4.45 10.87
C GLY A 23 42.56 4.58 9.37
N CYS A 24 43.37 5.35 8.62
CA CYS A 24 43.70 5.24 7.17
C CYS A 24 42.70 4.79 6.05
N GLY A 25 42.69 5.59 4.95
CA GLY A 25 42.21 5.19 3.60
C GLY A 25 40.72 5.45 3.33
N GLY A 26 40.27 5.83 2.13
CA GLY A 26 40.94 6.13 0.86
C GLY A 26 39.84 6.51 -0.16
N GLY A 27 40.14 7.34 -1.16
CA GLY A 27 39.09 7.98 -1.97
C GLY A 27 38.26 7.03 -2.84
N GLY A 28 36.96 7.32 -2.98
CA GLY A 28 36.05 6.65 -3.91
C GLY A 28 34.66 7.27 -3.83
N GLY A 29 34.15 7.79 -4.94
CA GLY A 29 32.81 8.35 -5.03
C GLY A 29 31.74 7.27 -5.00
N GLY A 30 31.40 6.77 -3.81
CA GLY A 30 30.21 5.97 -3.59
C GLY A 30 28.99 6.89 -3.51
N GLY A 31 28.23 6.98 -4.60
CA GLY A 31 26.89 7.59 -4.52
C GLY A 31 26.07 6.84 -3.47
N VAL A 32 25.33 7.57 -2.62
CA VAL A 32 24.37 6.96 -1.70
C VAL A 32 23.36 6.21 -2.56
N THR A 33 23.47 4.88 -2.58
CA THR A 33 22.79 4.08 -3.59
C THR A 33 21.28 4.13 -3.39
N THR A 34 20.56 3.91 -4.49
CA THR A 34 19.10 3.79 -4.56
C THR A 34 18.51 2.90 -3.46
N ASP A 35 19.28 1.91 -3.02
CA ASP A 35 18.93 0.91 -2.01
C ASP A 35 18.61 1.54 -0.64
N VAL A 36 19.34 2.59 -0.21
CA VAL A 36 19.05 3.27 1.07
C VAL A 36 17.72 4.03 0.99
N GLY A 37 17.40 4.60 -0.17
CA GLY A 37 16.11 5.22 -0.46
C GLY A 37 14.97 4.19 -0.39
N ILE A 38 15.17 3.00 -0.95
CA ILE A 38 14.21 1.90 -0.92
C ILE A 38 13.97 1.37 0.51
N LEU A 39 15.01 1.32 1.34
CA LEU A 39 14.89 0.86 2.72
C LEU A 39 14.16 1.86 3.62
N THR A 40 14.33 3.17 3.42
CA THR A 40 13.74 4.19 4.30
C THR A 40 12.39 4.74 3.82
N SER A 41 12.11 4.78 2.51
CA SER A 41 10.92 5.48 2.00
C SER A 41 9.59 4.81 2.38
N ASP A 42 8.58 5.66 2.47
CA ASP A 42 7.16 5.30 2.67
C ASP A 42 6.47 4.82 1.39
N TYR A 43 6.96 5.22 0.22
CA TYR A 43 6.36 4.92 -1.08
C TYR A 43 7.41 4.52 -2.12
N GLN A 44 6.97 3.70 -3.07
CA GLN A 44 7.64 3.43 -4.35
C GLN A 44 6.68 3.78 -5.49
N VAL A 45 7.16 4.52 -6.49
CA VAL A 45 6.38 4.85 -7.68
C VAL A 45 7.00 4.13 -8.87
N LEU A 46 6.36 3.06 -9.34
CA LEU A 46 6.75 2.32 -10.54
C LEU A 46 6.18 3.00 -11.78
N ASP A 47 7.03 3.28 -12.75
CA ASP A 47 6.65 3.73 -14.08
C ASP A 47 6.41 2.51 -15.01
N LEU A 48 5.18 2.36 -15.52
CA LEU A 48 4.76 1.18 -16.28
C LEU A 48 5.30 1.14 -17.72
N THR A 49 5.90 2.23 -18.20
CA THR A 49 6.50 2.29 -19.54
C THR A 49 7.96 1.82 -19.49
N THR A 50 8.66 2.19 -18.43
CA THR A 50 10.11 1.98 -18.30
C THR A 50 10.50 0.88 -17.32
N GLY A 51 9.60 0.48 -16.42
CA GLY A 51 9.91 -0.42 -15.30
C GLY A 51 10.75 0.21 -14.19
N THR A 52 11.01 1.52 -14.26
CA THR A 52 11.83 2.24 -13.28
C THR A 52 11.01 2.58 -12.04
N VAL A 53 11.66 2.56 -10.88
CA VAL A 53 11.02 2.86 -9.58
C VAL A 53 11.64 4.09 -8.95
N GLU A 54 10.78 5.03 -8.53
CA GLU A 54 11.17 6.26 -7.85
C GLU A 54 10.65 6.25 -6.39
N SER A 55 11.57 6.17 -5.42
CA SER A 55 11.24 6.17 -4.00
C SER A 55 10.80 7.55 -3.51
N ARG A 56 9.74 7.62 -2.69
CA ARG A 56 9.20 8.88 -2.12
C ARG A 56 8.89 8.75 -0.64
N GLN A 57 9.20 9.79 0.13
CA GLN A 57 8.81 9.89 1.54
C GLN A 57 7.34 10.30 1.71
N SER A 58 6.76 11.02 0.76
CA SER A 58 5.36 11.44 0.77
C SER A 58 4.84 11.68 -0.65
N LEU A 59 3.52 11.58 -0.81
CA LEU A 59 2.78 11.80 -2.05
C LEU A 59 1.51 12.62 -1.74
N PRO A 60 1.61 13.96 -1.57
CA PRO A 60 0.46 14.80 -1.25
C PRO A 60 -0.57 14.88 -2.39
N ASP A 61 -0.18 14.52 -3.61
CA ASP A 61 -0.98 14.46 -4.84
C ASP A 61 -1.51 13.05 -5.16
N LEU A 62 -1.35 12.07 -4.24
CA LEU A 62 -1.69 10.66 -4.44
C LEU A 62 -3.07 10.40 -5.06
N LEU A 63 -4.10 11.15 -4.63
CA LEU A 63 -5.48 10.99 -5.13
C LEU A 63 -5.79 11.83 -6.38
N THR A 64 -5.02 12.90 -6.63
CA THR A 64 -5.32 13.91 -7.66
C THR A 64 -4.45 13.78 -8.91
N ASN A 65 -3.29 13.13 -8.82
CA ASN A 65 -2.39 12.93 -9.95
C ASN A 65 -2.86 11.76 -10.83
N PRO A 66 -3.27 12.00 -12.09
CA PRO A 66 -3.82 10.96 -12.95
C PRO A 66 -2.79 9.90 -13.35
N ALA A 67 -1.48 10.19 -13.28
CA ALA A 67 -0.44 9.22 -13.60
C ALA A 67 -0.52 7.98 -12.68
N TYR A 68 -0.83 8.18 -11.39
CA TYR A 68 -0.93 7.11 -10.38
C TYR A 68 -2.13 6.16 -10.57
N LYS A 69 -2.98 6.43 -11.57
CA LYS A 69 -4.11 5.58 -11.98
C LYS A 69 -4.02 5.16 -13.45
N THR A 70 -2.91 5.45 -14.13
CA THR A 70 -2.75 5.22 -15.58
C THR A 70 -1.36 4.69 -15.96
N THR A 71 -0.34 5.54 -15.98
CA THR A 71 1.03 5.23 -16.44
C THR A 71 1.99 4.83 -15.33
N LYS A 72 1.59 5.03 -14.07
CA LYS A 72 2.38 4.71 -12.88
C LYS A 72 1.55 3.93 -11.87
N MET A 73 2.19 3.02 -11.14
CA MET A 73 1.65 2.37 -9.95
C MET A 73 2.35 2.92 -8.71
N VAL A 74 1.58 3.23 -7.68
CA VAL A 74 2.11 3.65 -6.38
C VAL A 74 1.98 2.49 -5.41
N PHE A 75 3.06 2.18 -4.71
CA PHE A 75 3.09 1.21 -3.65
C PHE A 75 3.42 1.90 -2.32
N LYS A 76 2.72 1.52 -1.26
CA LYS A 76 2.92 1.97 0.12
C LYS A 76 3.75 0.94 0.88
N ALA A 77 4.70 1.41 1.69
CA ALA A 77 5.45 0.58 2.62
C ALA A 77 4.52 0.02 3.70
N VAL A 78 4.45 -1.31 3.79
CA VAL A 78 3.97 -2.00 4.99
C VAL A 78 5.21 -2.43 5.76
N TYR A 79 5.42 -1.84 6.94
CA TYR A 79 6.64 -2.03 7.72
C TYR A 79 6.67 -3.38 8.44
N THR A 80 7.88 -3.82 8.78
CA THR A 80 8.10 -5.02 9.58
C THR A 80 7.30 -4.97 10.88
N GLY A 81 6.59 -6.05 11.20
CA GLY A 81 5.81 -6.14 12.42
C GLY A 81 5.18 -7.52 12.61
N SER A 82 4.65 -7.76 13.80
CA SER A 82 3.92 -8.97 14.16
C SER A 82 2.44 -8.67 14.34
N GLY A 83 1.58 -9.64 14.07
CA GLY A 83 0.13 -9.49 14.17
C GLY A 83 -0.60 -10.83 14.21
N VAL A 84 -1.92 -10.76 14.13
CA VAL A 84 -2.80 -11.93 14.00
C VAL A 84 -3.69 -11.72 12.78
N VAL A 85 -3.76 -12.75 11.94
CA VAL A 85 -4.66 -12.83 10.78
C VAL A 85 -5.62 -14.01 10.98
N GLY A 86 -6.68 -14.09 10.18
CA GLY A 86 -7.80 -14.99 10.38
C GLY A 86 -8.84 -14.47 11.40
N ALA A 87 -9.93 -15.22 11.50
CA ALA A 87 -11.08 -14.95 12.36
C ALA A 87 -11.25 -16.03 13.45
N LEU A 88 -12.02 -15.71 14.49
CA LEU A 88 -12.45 -16.66 15.51
C LEU A 88 -13.75 -17.36 15.10
N PRO A 89 -13.95 -18.63 15.50
CA PRO A 89 -15.26 -19.28 15.39
C PRO A 89 -16.35 -18.43 16.04
N GLY A 90 -17.37 -18.05 15.24
CA GLY A 90 -18.48 -17.19 15.68
C GLY A 90 -18.32 -15.71 15.31
N GLU A 91 -17.19 -15.28 14.74
CA GLU A 91 -17.08 -13.97 14.09
C GLU A 91 -17.89 -13.94 12.78
N PHE A 92 -18.40 -12.76 12.41
CA PHE A 92 -19.19 -12.59 11.19
C PHE A 92 -18.35 -12.91 9.96
N GLY A 93 -18.85 -13.81 9.11
CA GLY A 93 -18.17 -14.24 7.88
C GLY A 93 -17.15 -15.37 8.05
N PHE A 94 -16.86 -15.81 9.28
CA PHE A 94 -15.87 -16.86 9.56
C PHE A 94 -16.04 -18.12 8.70
N GLN A 95 -14.98 -18.50 8.00
CA GLN A 95 -14.85 -19.79 7.30
C GLN A 95 -13.88 -20.73 8.04
N ALA A 96 -14.05 -22.04 7.85
CA ALA A 96 -13.36 -23.05 8.65
C ALA A 96 -11.83 -23.08 8.46
N ASP A 97 -11.33 -22.55 7.34
CA ASP A 97 -9.94 -22.38 6.97
C ASP A 97 -9.35 -21.01 7.36
N GLU A 98 -10.16 -20.09 7.87
CA GLU A 98 -9.75 -18.75 8.34
C GLU A 98 -9.33 -18.73 9.83
N GLY A 99 -9.02 -19.89 10.44
CA GLY A 99 -8.67 -19.95 11.86
C GLY A 99 -7.47 -19.06 12.24
N ARG A 100 -7.63 -18.21 13.27
CA ARG A 100 -6.61 -17.23 13.67
C ARG A 100 -5.20 -17.80 13.81
N THR A 101 -4.23 -17.16 13.15
CA THR A 101 -2.80 -17.44 13.26
C THR A 101 -2.00 -16.18 13.49
N GLY A 102 -0.92 -16.30 14.29
CA GLY A 102 0.11 -15.27 14.35
C GLY A 102 0.87 -15.16 13.04
N VAL A 103 1.29 -13.95 12.68
CA VAL A 103 2.13 -13.66 11.51
C VAL A 103 3.23 -12.67 11.87
N ASP A 104 4.41 -12.89 11.32
CA ASP A 104 5.50 -11.91 11.27
C ASP A 104 5.70 -11.50 9.81
N VAL A 105 5.56 -10.21 9.51
CA VAL A 105 5.87 -9.66 8.20
C VAL A 105 7.19 -8.90 8.24
N THR A 106 8.05 -9.09 7.24
CA THR A 106 9.19 -8.22 6.93
C THR A 106 8.73 -7.06 6.05
N LYS A 107 9.40 -5.89 6.07
CA LYS A 107 9.00 -4.73 5.24
C LYS A 107 8.79 -5.14 3.77
N TYR A 108 7.61 -4.84 3.24
CA TYR A 108 7.26 -4.98 1.83
C TYR A 108 6.52 -3.74 1.32
N TYR A 109 6.26 -3.70 0.03
CA TYR A 109 5.51 -2.65 -0.63
C TYR A 109 4.26 -3.26 -1.26
N LEU A 110 3.09 -2.76 -0.86
CA LEU A 110 1.80 -3.17 -1.41
C LEU A 110 1.23 -2.04 -2.26
N ALA A 111 0.54 -2.37 -3.36
CA ALA A 111 -0.09 -1.36 -4.21
C ALA A 111 -1.08 -0.52 -3.37
N THR A 112 -1.04 0.80 -3.52
CA THR A 112 -1.87 1.73 -2.73
C THR A 112 -3.35 1.69 -3.13
N PHE A 113 -3.60 1.18 -4.33
CA PHE A 113 -4.90 0.98 -4.96
C PHE A 113 -4.91 -0.40 -5.62
N GLU A 114 -6.09 -0.96 -5.84
CA GLU A 114 -6.33 -2.01 -6.83
C GLU A 114 -5.69 -1.62 -8.19
N VAL A 115 -5.18 -2.61 -8.95
CA VAL A 115 -4.64 -2.35 -10.30
C VAL A 115 -5.74 -1.78 -11.19
N THR A 116 -5.56 -0.57 -11.71
CA THR A 116 -6.58 0.07 -12.53
C THR A 116 -6.66 -0.54 -13.92
N GLN A 117 -7.78 -0.30 -14.61
CA GLN A 117 -7.99 -0.73 -15.98
C GLN A 117 -6.91 -0.19 -16.92
N LYS A 118 -6.50 1.07 -16.76
CA LYS A 118 -5.45 1.64 -17.61
C LYS A 118 -4.05 1.13 -17.25
N GLN A 119 -3.79 0.87 -15.97
CA GLN A 119 -2.54 0.21 -15.55
C GLN A 119 -2.45 -1.21 -16.10
N TRP A 120 -3.53 -2.00 -16.02
CA TRP A 120 -3.59 -3.35 -16.60
C TRP A 120 -3.45 -3.32 -18.12
N GLU A 121 -4.11 -2.40 -18.83
CA GLU A 121 -3.96 -2.25 -20.28
C GLU A 121 -2.48 -2.00 -20.66
N ASN A 122 -1.77 -1.15 -19.91
CA ASN A 122 -0.33 -0.90 -20.11
C ASN A 122 0.56 -2.11 -19.73
N LEU A 123 0.17 -2.89 -18.71
CA LEU A 123 0.88 -4.09 -18.25
C LEU A 123 0.67 -5.32 -19.15
N ALA A 124 -0.52 -5.48 -19.72
CA ALA A 124 -0.98 -6.74 -20.31
C ALA A 124 -1.46 -6.63 -21.77
N GLY A 125 -1.75 -5.42 -22.27
CA GLY A 125 -2.30 -5.21 -23.61
C GLY A 125 -3.72 -5.79 -23.81
N THR A 126 -4.45 -6.06 -22.73
CA THR A 126 -5.77 -6.71 -22.74
C THR A 126 -6.77 -5.95 -21.90
N THR A 127 -8.07 -6.14 -22.15
CA THR A 127 -9.17 -5.50 -21.40
C THR A 127 -10.31 -6.48 -21.05
N PRO A 128 -10.08 -7.52 -20.21
CA PRO A 128 -11.05 -8.61 -19.98
C PRO A 128 -12.41 -8.17 -19.39
N TRP A 129 -12.46 -7.00 -18.77
CA TRP A 129 -13.69 -6.37 -18.26
C TRP A 129 -14.64 -5.84 -19.34
N THR A 130 -14.21 -5.76 -20.61
CA THR A 130 -15.06 -5.28 -21.72
C THR A 130 -16.04 -6.34 -22.25
N SER A 131 -15.82 -7.61 -21.93
CA SER A 131 -16.64 -8.76 -22.36
C SER A 131 -17.34 -9.52 -21.22
N GLY A 132 -17.02 -9.21 -19.96
CA GLY A 132 -17.59 -9.85 -18.77
C GLY A 132 -18.55 -8.95 -17.97
N GLN A 133 -19.32 -9.55 -17.06
CA GLN A 133 -20.02 -8.82 -15.99
C GLN A 133 -19.10 -8.71 -14.76
N ALA A 134 -19.21 -7.62 -14.00
CA ALA A 134 -18.52 -7.51 -12.72
C ALA A 134 -19.26 -8.37 -11.66
N VAL A 135 -18.52 -9.30 -11.03
CA VAL A 135 -19.10 -10.29 -10.09
C VAL A 135 -19.21 -9.75 -8.67
N SER A 136 -18.22 -8.96 -8.20
CA SER A 136 -18.14 -8.45 -6.81
C SER A 136 -19.17 -7.37 -6.49
N VAL A 137 -19.62 -6.65 -7.52
CA VAL A 137 -20.58 -5.54 -7.45
C VAL A 137 -21.39 -5.61 -8.73
N ALA A 138 -22.63 -6.08 -8.67
CA ALA A 138 -23.43 -6.41 -9.86
C ALA A 138 -23.36 -5.28 -10.89
N GLY A 139 -22.77 -5.55 -12.06
CA GLY A 139 -22.18 -4.53 -12.91
C GLY A 139 -22.13 -4.88 -14.39
N GLY A 140 -22.89 -4.12 -15.18
CA GLY A 140 -22.86 -4.15 -16.64
C GLY A 140 -21.93 -3.09 -17.25
N ALA A 141 -22.29 -2.57 -18.43
CA ALA A 141 -21.44 -1.71 -19.27
C ALA A 141 -20.94 -0.40 -18.64
N ALA A 142 -21.47 0.04 -17.49
CA ALA A 142 -20.99 1.21 -16.72
C ALA A 142 -19.64 0.99 -15.99
N SER A 143 -18.97 -0.13 -16.26
CA SER A 143 -17.78 -0.59 -15.52
C SER A 143 -16.45 -0.23 -16.19
N VAL A 144 -16.44 0.44 -17.34
CA VAL A 144 -15.21 0.80 -18.08
C VAL A 144 -14.79 2.25 -17.81
N ALA A 145 -13.60 2.47 -17.22
CA ALA A 145 -12.90 3.76 -17.17
C ALA A 145 -11.48 3.58 -16.63
N ASP A 146 -10.51 4.36 -17.12
CA ASP A 146 -9.08 4.25 -16.81
C ASP A 146 -8.74 4.06 -15.33
N GLY A 147 -9.40 4.80 -14.43
CA GLY A 147 -9.17 4.79 -12.98
C GLY A 147 -10.13 3.89 -12.17
N LYS A 148 -10.93 3.03 -12.81
CA LYS A 148 -11.64 1.92 -12.14
C LYS A 148 -10.68 0.73 -11.98
N PRO A 149 -10.88 -0.18 -11.02
CA PRO A 149 -10.10 -1.41 -10.95
C PRO A 149 -10.32 -2.29 -12.18
N ALA A 150 -9.26 -2.99 -12.58
CA ALA A 150 -9.34 -4.10 -13.51
C ALA A 150 -10.05 -5.29 -12.83
N PHE A 151 -10.95 -5.95 -13.56
CA PHE A 151 -11.67 -7.13 -13.08
C PHE A 151 -11.83 -8.14 -14.22
N ASN A 152 -12.41 -9.31 -13.91
CA ASN A 152 -12.49 -10.46 -14.82
C ASN A 152 -11.10 -10.97 -15.24
N LEU A 153 -10.13 -10.88 -14.32
CA LEU A 153 -8.77 -11.38 -14.49
C LEU A 153 -8.67 -12.79 -13.91
N SER A 154 -8.03 -13.72 -14.62
CA SER A 154 -7.70 -15.03 -14.07
C SER A 154 -6.33 -14.99 -13.38
N TYR A 155 -6.15 -15.83 -12.37
CA TYR A 155 -4.85 -16.00 -11.70
C TYR A 155 -3.71 -16.30 -12.69
N GLN A 156 -3.98 -17.11 -13.72
CA GLN A 156 -3.02 -17.40 -14.77
C GLN A 156 -2.66 -16.14 -15.58
N ALA A 157 -3.63 -15.33 -16.00
CA ALA A 157 -3.35 -14.10 -16.74
C ALA A 157 -2.51 -13.10 -15.93
N ILE A 158 -2.75 -13.02 -14.60
CA ILE A 158 -1.93 -12.23 -13.69
C ILE A 158 -0.51 -12.80 -13.62
N LYS A 159 -0.36 -14.12 -13.46
CA LYS A 159 0.94 -14.79 -13.43
C LYS A 159 1.74 -14.59 -14.72
N ASP A 160 1.12 -14.67 -15.89
CA ASP A 160 1.77 -14.49 -17.19
C ASP A 160 2.31 -13.05 -17.34
N VAL A 161 1.52 -12.06 -16.93
CA VAL A 161 1.90 -10.64 -16.96
C VAL A 161 3.05 -10.36 -15.98
N LEU A 162 2.98 -10.90 -14.75
CA LEU A 162 4.05 -10.78 -13.77
C LEU A 162 5.35 -11.38 -14.30
N ASP A 163 5.33 -12.59 -14.85
CA ASP A 163 6.54 -13.26 -15.35
C ASP A 163 7.13 -12.51 -16.55
N ALA A 164 6.29 -12.03 -17.48
CA ALA A 164 6.72 -11.23 -18.63
C ALA A 164 7.33 -9.87 -18.25
N ARG A 165 6.84 -9.22 -17.19
CA ARG A 165 7.38 -7.94 -16.70
C ARG A 165 8.62 -8.13 -15.82
N ASN A 166 8.63 -9.15 -14.97
CA ASN A 166 9.78 -9.48 -14.11
C ASN A 166 11.00 -9.96 -14.89
N ALA A 167 10.84 -10.44 -16.12
CA ALA A 167 11.94 -10.74 -17.03
C ALA A 167 12.72 -9.48 -17.50
N ALA A 168 12.15 -8.27 -17.35
CA ALA A 168 12.71 -7.02 -17.86
C ALA A 168 12.89 -5.92 -16.80
N TRP A 169 12.20 -6.01 -15.66
CA TRP A 169 12.12 -4.95 -14.64
C TRP A 169 12.80 -5.34 -13.32
N THR A 170 13.19 -4.33 -12.53
CA THR A 170 13.76 -4.52 -11.18
C THR A 170 13.45 -3.27 -10.33
N PRO A 171 12.92 -3.41 -9.10
CA PRO A 171 12.51 -4.65 -8.43
C PRO A 171 11.35 -5.37 -9.14
N THR A 172 11.16 -6.65 -8.82
CA THR A 172 10.10 -7.48 -9.38
C THR A 172 8.76 -7.24 -8.69
N LEU A 173 7.68 -7.49 -9.43
CA LEU A 173 6.30 -7.49 -8.95
C LEU A 173 5.88 -8.91 -8.50
N ALA A 174 5.02 -8.99 -7.49
CA ALA A 174 4.40 -10.22 -7.04
C ALA A 174 2.99 -9.94 -6.51
N LEU A 175 2.15 -10.98 -6.44
CA LEU A 175 0.96 -10.96 -5.59
C LEU A 175 1.38 -11.05 -4.11
N PRO A 176 0.68 -10.39 -3.18
CA PRO A 176 0.88 -10.62 -1.76
C PRO A 176 0.49 -12.05 -1.39
N THR A 177 1.09 -12.61 -0.35
CA THR A 177 0.53 -13.78 0.33
C THR A 177 -0.75 -13.38 1.08
N ASN A 178 -1.68 -14.32 1.32
CA ASN A 178 -2.90 -14.05 2.09
C ASN A 178 -2.60 -13.38 3.45
N SER A 179 -1.54 -13.82 4.13
CA SER A 179 -1.07 -13.23 5.40
C SER A 179 -0.58 -11.80 5.27
N GLN A 180 0.14 -11.46 4.18
CA GLN A 180 0.52 -10.08 3.89
C GLN A 180 -0.72 -9.25 3.58
N TRP A 181 -1.60 -9.72 2.70
CA TRP A 181 -2.82 -9.01 2.34
C TRP A 181 -3.69 -8.70 3.56
N GLU A 182 -3.95 -9.68 4.43
CA GLU A 182 -4.79 -9.47 5.61
C GLU A 182 -4.12 -8.59 6.67
N TYR A 183 -2.81 -8.74 6.90
CA TYR A 183 -2.05 -7.85 7.78
C TYR A 183 -2.13 -6.38 7.31
N ALA A 184 -1.98 -6.17 6.00
CA ALA A 184 -2.11 -4.87 5.37
C ALA A 184 -3.54 -4.33 5.41
N CYS A 185 -4.55 -5.18 5.19
CA CYS A 185 -5.97 -4.85 5.26
C CYS A 185 -6.36 -4.36 6.66
N ARG A 186 -6.00 -5.13 7.70
CA ARG A 186 -6.25 -4.79 9.11
C ARG A 186 -5.54 -3.50 9.54
N ALA A 187 -4.33 -3.26 9.06
CA ALA A 187 -3.52 -2.09 9.43
C ALA A 187 -3.42 -1.83 10.95
N GLY A 188 -3.31 -2.92 11.74
CA GLY A 188 -3.29 -2.89 13.21
C GLY A 188 -4.65 -2.99 13.91
N ALA A 189 -5.76 -3.02 13.18
CA ALA A 189 -7.10 -3.23 13.75
C ALA A 189 -7.32 -4.68 14.21
N THR A 190 -7.85 -4.84 15.43
CA THR A 190 -8.28 -6.12 16.01
C THR A 190 -9.79 -6.37 15.87
N SER A 191 -10.51 -5.42 15.28
CA SER A 191 -11.94 -5.48 14.93
C SER A 191 -12.18 -6.27 13.63
N LEU A 192 -13.45 -6.47 13.29
CA LEU A 192 -13.89 -7.10 12.05
C LEU A 192 -13.44 -6.34 10.79
N TYR A 193 -13.51 -5.01 10.80
CA TYR A 193 -13.03 -4.13 9.74
C TYR A 193 -12.01 -3.12 10.27
N ALA A 194 -11.23 -2.49 9.39
CA ALA A 194 -10.26 -1.46 9.77
C ALA A 194 -10.90 -0.20 10.38
N TRP A 195 -12.22 0.01 10.20
CA TRP A 195 -13.00 1.10 10.82
C TRP A 195 -13.74 0.68 12.11
N GLY A 196 -13.60 -0.56 12.57
CA GLY A 196 -14.34 -1.14 13.70
C GLY A 196 -15.30 -2.25 13.28
N ASP A 197 -16.22 -2.62 14.17
CA ASP A 197 -17.10 -3.80 13.99
C ASP A 197 -18.46 -3.49 13.34
N SER A 198 -18.72 -2.23 12.98
CA SER A 198 -20.03 -1.83 12.45
C SER A 198 -20.20 -2.15 10.97
N HIS A 199 -21.26 -2.91 10.67
CA HIS A 199 -21.73 -3.19 9.30
C HIS A 199 -22.91 -2.28 8.88
N ALA A 200 -23.22 -1.22 9.65
CA ALA A 200 -24.31 -0.30 9.29
C ALA A 200 -23.94 0.47 8.00
N PRO A 201 -24.77 0.52 6.94
CA PRO A 201 -24.40 1.14 5.65
C PRO A 201 -23.92 2.60 5.76
N SER A 202 -24.43 3.37 6.74
CA SER A 202 -23.99 4.73 7.04
C SER A 202 -22.56 4.80 7.60
N VAL A 203 -22.08 3.75 8.27
CA VAL A 203 -20.71 3.62 8.79
C VAL A 203 -19.79 3.00 7.74
N VAL A 204 -20.27 2.06 6.91
CA VAL A 204 -19.46 1.39 5.88
C VAL A 204 -19.20 2.29 4.67
N SER A 205 -20.18 3.11 4.25
CA SER A 205 -20.11 3.91 3.02
C SER A 205 -18.90 4.85 2.88
N PRO A 206 -18.35 5.48 3.94
CA PRO A 206 -17.11 6.24 3.83
C PRO A 206 -15.87 5.40 3.51
N PHE A 207 -15.82 4.13 3.93
CA PHE A 207 -14.61 3.29 3.89
C PHE A 207 -14.61 2.20 2.81
N ALA A 208 -15.78 1.70 2.41
CA ALA A 208 -15.88 0.60 1.44
C ALA A 208 -16.94 0.84 0.36
N ARG A 209 -16.78 0.14 -0.77
CA ARG A 209 -17.78 0.03 -1.83
C ARG A 209 -18.28 -1.42 -1.87
N THR A 210 -19.20 -1.75 -0.99
CA THR A 210 -19.91 -3.04 -0.97
C THR A 210 -21.32 -2.89 -1.53
N TRP A 211 -22.00 -4.00 -1.81
CA TRP A 211 -23.40 -4.02 -2.28
C TRP A 211 -24.34 -3.18 -1.39
N GLU A 212 -24.15 -3.25 -0.07
CA GLU A 212 -24.92 -2.55 0.96
C GLU A 212 -24.73 -1.02 0.92
N THR A 213 -23.63 -0.54 0.32
CA THR A 213 -23.31 0.90 0.20
C THR A 213 -23.73 1.51 -1.14
N LEU A 214 -24.23 0.71 -2.10
CA LEU A 214 -24.64 1.18 -3.42
C LEU A 214 -26.06 1.77 -3.36
N ALA A 215 -26.15 3.07 -3.05
CA ALA A 215 -27.44 3.80 -3.07
C ALA A 215 -28.07 3.81 -4.49
N SER A 216 -27.26 4.00 -5.52
CA SER A 216 -27.61 3.76 -6.92
C SER A 216 -26.34 3.64 -7.76
N GLY A 217 -26.31 2.67 -8.68
CA GLY A 217 -25.17 2.39 -9.54
C GLY A 217 -24.70 0.94 -9.46
N THR A 218 -24.17 0.44 -10.58
CA THR A 218 -23.76 -0.94 -10.79
C THR A 218 -22.27 -0.99 -11.12
N GLY A 219 -21.58 -2.07 -10.76
CA GLY A 219 -20.14 -2.24 -11.02
C GLY A 219 -19.19 -1.45 -10.09
N PRO A 220 -17.87 -1.55 -10.34
CA PRO A 220 -16.84 -0.96 -9.48
C PRO A 220 -16.75 0.57 -9.58
N GLY A 221 -16.18 1.16 -8.53
CA GLY A 221 -15.93 2.60 -8.39
C GLY A 221 -14.60 3.01 -9.02
N LEU A 222 -14.26 4.30 -8.89
CA LEU A 222 -12.86 4.72 -9.10
C LEU A 222 -12.04 4.30 -7.88
N VAL A 223 -10.83 3.79 -8.10
CA VAL A 223 -9.91 3.43 -7.01
C VAL A 223 -9.55 4.67 -6.19
N GLY A 224 -9.35 4.51 -4.88
CA GLY A 224 -9.20 5.62 -3.95
C GLY A 224 -10.46 6.48 -3.80
N GLY A 225 -11.64 5.91 -4.10
CA GLY A 225 -12.93 6.59 -3.97
C GLY A 225 -13.52 6.58 -2.55
N ARG A 226 -12.87 5.84 -1.64
CA ARG A 226 -13.22 5.70 -0.22
C ARG A 226 -12.05 6.12 0.69
N SER A 227 -12.25 6.16 1.99
CA SER A 227 -11.19 6.41 2.97
C SER A 227 -10.20 5.25 3.04
N ALA A 228 -8.91 5.55 3.10
CA ALA A 228 -7.88 4.55 3.36
C ALA A 228 -7.92 4.01 4.79
N ASN A 229 -7.33 2.83 4.99
CA ASN A 229 -7.03 2.29 6.32
C ASN A 229 -5.82 3.01 6.97
N ALA A 230 -5.45 2.61 8.19
CA ALA A 230 -4.39 3.26 8.96
C ALA A 230 -2.98 3.17 8.35
N PHE A 231 -2.74 2.26 7.39
CA PHE A 231 -1.49 2.20 6.62
C PHE A 231 -1.50 3.10 5.38
N GLY A 232 -2.64 3.68 5.02
CA GLY A 232 -2.80 4.50 3.81
C GLY A 232 -3.12 3.68 2.56
N LEU A 233 -3.63 2.46 2.73
CA LEU A 233 -4.11 1.60 1.64
C LEU A 233 -5.61 1.80 1.44
N TYR A 234 -6.05 1.83 0.19
CA TYR A 234 -7.44 2.09 -0.19
C TYR A 234 -8.15 0.81 -0.63
N ASP A 235 -9.49 0.86 -0.61
CA ASP A 235 -10.39 -0.16 -1.18
C ASP A 235 -10.31 -1.58 -0.57
N MET A 236 -9.38 -1.87 0.37
CA MET A 236 -9.12 -3.14 1.09
C MET A 236 -10.33 -3.91 1.70
N HIS A 237 -11.55 -3.37 1.63
CA HIS A 237 -12.78 -3.93 2.17
C HIS A 237 -13.97 -3.89 1.18
N GLY A 238 -13.72 -3.72 -0.13
CA GLY A 238 -14.76 -3.76 -1.16
C GLY A 238 -14.25 -3.37 -2.54
N ASN A 239 -15.14 -2.82 -3.37
CA ASN A 239 -14.88 -2.45 -4.77
C ASN A 239 -14.73 -3.66 -5.71
N VAL A 240 -13.58 -4.36 -5.77
CA VAL A 240 -13.48 -5.71 -6.38
C VAL A 240 -12.93 -6.77 -5.41
N TRP A 241 -12.72 -8.00 -5.89
CA TRP A 241 -12.00 -9.05 -5.17
C TRP A 241 -10.55 -9.05 -5.65
N GLU A 242 -9.61 -9.34 -4.75
CA GLU A 242 -8.15 -9.39 -4.97
C GLU A 242 -7.60 -10.80 -4.74
#